data_AF-A0A7X9JUZ4-F1
#
_entry.id   AF-A0A7X9JUZ4-F1
#
_cell.length_a   1.000
_cell.length_b   1.000
_cell.length_c   1.000
_cell.angle_alpha   90.00
_cell.angle_beta   90.00
_cell.angle_gamma   90.00
#
_symmetry.space_group_name_H-M   'P 1'
#
loop_
_entity.id
_entity.type
_entity.pdbx_description
1 polymer ?
#
loop_
_entity_poly.entity_id
_entity_poly.type
_entity_poly.pdbx_seq_one_letter_code
_entity_poly.pdbx_strand_id
1 'polypeptide(L)'
;MKKDRLQIAVKHAKVLFKKIMDKYDQLGGYLVLSSETDQCNISDDPTIILKSLPDLIEDSENKKFVLDLIEQISQLEKDKQAISQTSLNKLAKLTKDLNTFKDNLIVKKDTFVEIRFSKQNLEQIFEMQKDPLVSQEHTPQSRASIRIVLGTLEELYQDSEKYV
;
A
#
# COMPACT_ATOMS: atom_id res chain seq x y z
N MET A 1 -4.25 -5.54 -8.93
CA MET A 1 -5.33 -5.74 -7.95
C MET A 1 -6.29 -4.53 -7.87
N LYS A 2 -7.58 -4.76 -8.14
CA LYS A 2 -8.66 -3.74 -8.02
C LYS A 2 -9.02 -3.46 -6.56
N LYS A 3 -9.65 -2.31 -6.30
CA LYS A 3 -10.04 -1.82 -4.97
C LYS A 3 -10.70 -2.86 -4.05
N ASP A 4 -11.74 -3.55 -4.50
CA ASP A 4 -12.47 -4.50 -3.63
C ASP A 4 -11.58 -5.68 -3.20
N ARG A 5 -10.80 -6.23 -4.15
CA ARG A 5 -9.84 -7.31 -3.85
C ARG A 5 -8.70 -6.83 -2.96
N LEU A 6 -8.22 -5.61 -3.19
CA LEU A 6 -7.22 -4.96 -2.33
C LEU A 6 -7.73 -4.84 -0.89
N GLN A 7 -8.97 -4.41 -0.70
CA GLN A 7 -9.58 -4.31 0.64
C GLN A 7 -9.65 -5.67 1.34
N ILE A 8 -9.98 -6.73 0.61
CA ILE A 8 -10.00 -8.11 1.13
C ILE A 8 -8.59 -8.54 1.56
N ALA A 9 -7.58 -8.38 0.69
CA ALA A 9 -6.19 -8.72 0.99
C ALA A 9 -5.67 -7.94 2.22
N VAL A 10 -5.93 -6.64 2.27
CA VAL A 10 -5.55 -5.78 3.41
C VAL A 10 -6.26 -6.19 4.70
N LYS A 11 -7.54 -6.56 4.63
CA LYS A 11 -8.27 -7.06 5.80
C LYS A 11 -7.66 -8.36 6.32
N HIS A 12 -7.32 -9.29 5.43
CA HIS A 12 -6.66 -10.54 5.81
C HIS A 12 -5.28 -10.26 6.43
N ALA A 13 -4.46 -9.41 5.82
CA ALA A 13 -3.18 -8.99 6.39
C ALA A 13 -3.32 -8.40 7.79
N LYS A 14 -4.34 -7.56 8.04
CA LYS A 14 -4.62 -7.00 9.38
C LYS A 14 -4.97 -8.07 10.41
N VAL A 15 -5.65 -9.15 10.01
CA VAL A 15 -5.94 -10.29 10.89
C VAL A 15 -4.66 -11.05 11.25
N LEU A 16 -3.82 -11.35 10.27
CA LEU A 16 -2.52 -12.02 10.51
C LEU A 16 -1.61 -11.16 11.38
N PHE A 17 -1.50 -9.87 11.06
CA PHE A 17 -0.74 -8.90 11.83
C PHE A 17 -1.18 -8.86 13.29
N LYS A 18 -2.49 -8.82 13.57
CA LYS A 18 -2.98 -8.86 14.95
C LYS A 18 -2.51 -10.12 15.68
N LYS A 19 -2.68 -11.30 15.08
CA LYS A 19 -2.25 -12.57 15.69
C LYS A 19 -0.75 -12.59 16.00
N ILE A 20 0.07 -12.07 15.09
CA ILE A 20 1.52 -11.96 15.29
C ILE A 20 1.84 -10.95 16.39
N MET A 21 1.22 -9.77 16.39
CA MET A 21 1.48 -8.75 17.42
C MET A 21 0.98 -9.13 18.82
N ASP A 22 -0.08 -9.93 18.92
CA ASP A 22 -0.52 -10.51 20.19
C ASP A 22 0.51 -11.53 20.73
N LYS A 23 1.28 -12.19 19.84
CA LYS A 23 2.35 -13.14 20.21
C LYS A 23 3.69 -12.44 20.52
N TYR A 24 3.99 -11.34 19.82
CA TYR A 24 5.23 -10.58 19.94
C TYR A 24 4.95 -9.14 20.41
N ASP A 25 4.28 -9.02 21.55
CA ASP A 25 3.72 -7.76 22.09
C ASP A 25 4.77 -6.67 22.39
N GLN A 26 6.02 -7.07 22.64
CA GLN A 26 7.11 -6.14 22.94
C GLN A 26 7.63 -5.38 21.72
N LEU A 27 7.41 -5.86 20.49
CA LEU A 27 8.00 -5.26 19.29
C LEU A 27 7.36 -3.94 18.90
N GLY A 28 6.03 -3.85 18.97
CA GLY A 28 5.29 -2.79 18.31
C GLY A 28 5.51 -2.80 16.79
N GLY A 29 4.44 -2.67 16.01
CA GLY A 29 4.58 -2.71 14.56
C GLY A 29 3.46 -2.01 13.83
N TYR A 30 3.66 -1.89 12.52
CA TYR A 30 2.65 -1.42 11.59
C TYR A 30 2.86 -2.09 10.23
N LEU A 31 1.78 -2.12 9.45
CA LEU A 31 1.78 -2.71 8.12
C LEU A 31 2.07 -1.68 7.04
N VAL A 32 2.86 -2.09 6.05
CA VAL A 32 3.17 -1.29 4.86
C VAL A 32 2.94 -2.13 3.60
N LEU A 33 2.68 -1.44 2.48
CA LEU A 33 2.89 -2.00 1.15
C LEU A 33 4.31 -1.66 0.73
N SER A 34 5.01 -2.61 0.12
CA SER A 34 6.40 -2.41 -0.27
C SER A 34 6.73 -2.99 -1.63
N SER A 35 7.71 -2.33 -2.26
CA SER A 35 8.53 -2.86 -3.35
C SER A 35 9.88 -3.32 -2.77
N GLU A 36 10.84 -3.62 -3.64
CA GLU A 36 12.21 -3.95 -3.20
C GLU A 36 12.90 -2.79 -2.48
N THR A 37 12.61 -1.54 -2.87
CA THR A 37 13.37 -0.35 -2.41
C THR A 37 12.54 0.59 -1.53
N ASP A 38 11.23 0.64 -1.74
CA ASP A 38 10.37 1.65 -1.13
C ASP A 38 9.09 1.06 -0.52
N GLN A 39 8.43 1.85 0.34
CA GLN A 39 7.16 1.48 0.97
C GLN A 39 6.17 2.63 1.13
N CYS A 40 4.87 2.32 1.20
CA CYS A 40 3.80 3.22 1.61
C CYS A 40 2.89 2.60 2.68
N ASN A 41 2.00 3.41 3.27
CA ASN A 41 1.10 2.90 4.29
C ASN A 41 0.05 1.99 3.64
N ILE A 42 -0.25 0.85 4.27
CA ILE A 42 -1.22 -0.13 3.75
C ILE A 42 -2.64 0.41 3.61
N SER A 43 -2.98 1.50 4.32
CA SER A 43 -4.31 2.10 4.28
C SER A 43 -4.38 3.34 3.38
N ASP A 44 -3.31 3.66 2.65
CA ASP A 44 -3.28 4.79 1.73
C ASP A 44 -4.27 4.60 0.56
N ASP A 45 -4.90 5.69 0.14
CA ASP A 45 -5.72 5.72 -1.08
C ASP A 45 -4.84 5.45 -2.32
N PRO A 46 -5.34 4.76 -3.36
CA PRO A 46 -4.56 4.47 -4.56
C PRO A 46 -3.91 5.71 -5.22
N THR A 47 -4.50 6.90 -5.07
CA THR A 47 -3.89 8.15 -5.54
C THR A 47 -2.69 8.60 -4.70
N ILE A 48 -2.69 8.31 -3.41
CA ILE A 48 -1.56 8.56 -2.51
C ILE A 48 -0.43 7.57 -2.85
N ILE A 49 -0.77 6.29 -3.03
CA ILE A 49 0.18 5.25 -3.48
C ILE A 49 0.80 5.65 -4.82
N LEU A 50 -0.01 6.08 -5.79
CA LEU A 50 0.48 6.52 -7.10
C LEU A 50 1.45 7.71 -7.01
N LYS A 51 1.24 8.64 -6.07
CA LYS A 51 2.11 9.79 -5.85
C LYS A 51 3.43 9.41 -5.18
N SER A 52 3.38 8.52 -4.20
CA SER A 52 4.55 8.15 -3.40
C SER A 52 5.38 7.05 -4.07
N LEU A 53 4.72 6.00 -4.56
CA LEU A 53 5.30 4.81 -5.15
C LEU A 53 4.54 4.42 -6.43
N PRO A 54 4.73 5.15 -7.54
CA PRO A 54 4.03 4.88 -8.80
C PRO A 54 4.29 3.47 -9.33
N ASP A 55 5.41 2.86 -8.99
CA ASP A 55 5.78 1.51 -9.42
C ASP A 55 4.91 0.41 -8.82
N LEU A 56 4.20 0.68 -7.72
CA LEU A 56 3.21 -0.24 -7.15
C LEU A 56 1.87 -0.20 -7.90
N ILE A 57 1.68 0.72 -8.85
CA ILE A 57 0.47 0.80 -9.68
C ILE A 57 0.78 0.22 -11.07
N GLU A 58 -0.06 -0.69 -11.53
CA GLU A 58 0.03 -1.30 -12.87
C GLU A 58 -0.01 -0.23 -13.97
N ASP A 59 0.90 -0.34 -14.94
CA ASP A 59 0.93 0.57 -16.08
C ASP A 59 -0.32 0.40 -16.92
N SER A 60 -1.05 1.50 -17.09
CA SER A 60 -2.33 1.54 -17.79
C SER A 60 -2.62 2.95 -18.30
N GLU A 61 -3.55 3.06 -19.23
CA GLU A 61 -4.09 4.37 -19.66
C GLU A 61 -4.69 5.12 -18.47
N ASN A 62 -5.38 4.41 -17.57
CA ASN A 62 -5.92 4.99 -16.33
C ASN A 62 -4.83 5.56 -15.42
N LYS A 63 -3.71 4.85 -15.22
CA LYS A 63 -2.57 5.36 -14.43
C LYS A 63 -2.05 6.67 -15.02
N LYS A 64 -1.82 6.71 -16.34
CA LYS A 64 -1.34 7.92 -17.04
C LYS A 64 -2.33 9.08 -16.91
N PHE A 65 -3.61 8.80 -17.13
CA PHE A 65 -4.68 9.81 -17.02
C PHE A 65 -4.80 10.37 -15.60
N VAL A 66 -4.75 9.53 -14.57
CA VAL A 66 -4.83 9.97 -13.18
C VAL A 66 -3.58 10.76 -12.78
N LEU A 67 -2.39 10.38 -13.26
CA LEU A 67 -1.16 11.17 -13.05
C LEU A 67 -1.27 12.57 -13.66
N ASP A 68 -1.77 12.67 -14.90
CA ASP A 68 -1.99 13.96 -15.56
C ASP A 68 -3.01 14.83 -14.80
N LEU A 69 -4.12 14.24 -14.32
CA LEU A 69 -5.07 14.96 -13.45
C LEU A 69 -4.41 15.49 -12.18
N ILE A 70 -3.59 14.66 -11.52
CA ILE A 70 -2.85 15.04 -10.31
C ILE A 70 -1.89 16.20 -10.59
N GLU A 71 -1.17 16.16 -11.71
CA GLU A 71 -0.24 17.21 -12.11
C GLU A 71 -0.98 18.52 -12.42
N GLN A 72 -2.05 18.46 -13.20
CA GLN A 72 -2.87 19.64 -13.54
C GLN A 72 -3.50 20.28 -12.29
N ILE A 73 -4.00 19.48 -11.35
CA ILE A 73 -4.52 19.96 -10.06
C ILE A 73 -3.40 20.66 -9.29
N SER A 74 -2.22 20.01 -9.16
CA SER A 74 -1.09 20.57 -8.41
C SER A 74 -0.58 21.88 -9.00
N GLN A 75 -0.59 22.00 -10.34
CA GLN A 75 -0.20 23.23 -11.02
C GLN A 75 -1.19 24.36 -10.75
N LEU A 76 -2.50 24.09 -10.88
CA LEU A 76 -3.54 25.07 -10.56
C LEU A 76 -3.54 25.50 -9.09
N GLU A 77 -3.17 24.61 -8.17
CA GLU A 77 -3.04 24.91 -6.73
C GLU A 77 -1.79 25.74 -6.40
N LYS A 78 -0.73 25.65 -7.21
CA LYS A 78 0.49 26.48 -7.06
C LYS A 78 0.30 27.88 -7.61
N ASP A 79 -0.49 28.03 -8.66
CA ASP A 79 -0.78 29.31 -9.34
C ASP A 79 -1.77 30.21 -8.57
N LYS A 80 -1.85 30.05 -7.24
CA LYS A 80 -2.76 30.71 -6.27
C LYS A 80 -2.76 32.26 -6.30
N GLN A 81 -1.88 32.90 -7.06
CA GLN A 81 -1.81 34.37 -7.14
C GLN A 81 -2.82 35.01 -8.11
N ALA A 82 -3.61 34.25 -8.87
CA ALA A 82 -4.71 34.82 -9.66
C ALA A 82 -5.86 33.82 -9.85
N ILE A 83 -6.61 33.54 -8.78
CA ILE A 83 -7.76 32.64 -8.84
C ILE A 83 -8.91 33.34 -9.56
N SER A 84 -8.97 33.18 -10.89
CA SER A 84 -10.17 33.49 -11.67
C SER A 84 -11.28 32.47 -11.38
N GLN A 85 -12.55 32.86 -11.52
CA GLN A 85 -13.68 31.93 -11.41
C GLN A 85 -13.54 30.73 -12.38
N THR A 86 -12.92 30.96 -13.53
CA THR A 86 -12.60 29.92 -14.53
C THR A 86 -11.62 28.88 -13.96
N SER A 87 -10.59 29.30 -13.23
CA SER A 87 -9.63 28.40 -12.59
C SER A 87 -10.29 27.54 -11.50
N LEU A 88 -11.20 28.11 -10.71
CA LEU A 88 -11.98 27.37 -9.70
C LEU A 88 -12.89 26.31 -10.34
N ASN A 89 -13.60 26.67 -11.41
CA ASN A 89 -14.45 25.73 -12.13
C ASN A 89 -13.64 24.59 -12.76
N LYS A 90 -12.46 24.89 -13.32
CA LYS A 90 -11.54 23.89 -13.87
C LYS A 90 -11.03 22.96 -12.76
N LEU A 91 -10.61 23.49 -11.62
CA LEU A 91 -10.16 22.70 -10.47
C LEU A 91 -11.28 21.77 -9.97
N ALA A 92 -12.50 22.28 -9.82
CA ALA A 92 -13.65 21.47 -9.41
C ALA A 92 -13.93 20.32 -10.38
N LYS A 93 -13.83 20.57 -11.70
CA LYS A 93 -13.98 19.52 -12.72
C LYS A 93 -12.87 18.48 -12.60
N LEU A 94 -11.60 18.90 -12.54
CA LEU A 94 -10.46 17.98 -12.44
C LEU A 94 -10.54 17.12 -11.16
N THR A 95 -10.91 17.71 -10.04
CA THR A 95 -11.10 16.97 -8.77
C THR A 95 -12.25 15.97 -8.87
N LYS A 96 -13.34 16.31 -9.56
CA LYS A 96 -14.44 15.37 -9.82
C LYS A 96 -13.98 14.21 -10.70
N ASP A 97 -13.25 14.50 -11.78
CA ASP A 97 -12.71 13.48 -12.67
C ASP A 97 -11.73 12.57 -11.89
N LEU A 98 -10.82 13.13 -11.10
CA LEU A 98 -9.90 12.36 -10.25
C LEU A 98 -10.66 11.41 -9.32
N ASN A 99 -11.69 11.89 -8.63
CA ASN A 99 -12.52 11.06 -7.74
C ASN A 99 -13.28 9.96 -8.49
N THR A 100 -13.58 10.16 -9.77
CA THR A 100 -14.25 9.17 -10.62
C THR A 100 -13.29 8.07 -11.07
N PHE A 101 -12.07 8.43 -11.44
CA PHE A 101 -11.12 7.50 -12.06
C PHE A 101 -10.14 6.85 -11.07
N LYS A 102 -9.98 7.40 -9.85
CA LYS A 102 -9.04 6.85 -8.87
C LYS A 102 -9.31 5.40 -8.48
N ASP A 103 -10.58 4.98 -8.45
CA ASP A 103 -10.97 3.62 -8.07
C ASP A 103 -10.67 2.60 -9.18
N ASN A 104 -10.34 3.07 -10.39
CA ASN A 104 -9.89 2.25 -11.50
C ASN A 104 -8.37 2.02 -11.51
N LEU A 105 -7.64 2.63 -10.58
CA LEU A 105 -6.22 2.32 -10.38
C LEU A 105 -6.07 0.88 -9.88
N ILE A 106 -5.07 0.20 -10.40
CA ILE A 106 -4.81 -1.20 -10.11
C ILE A 106 -3.45 -1.31 -9.43
N VAL A 107 -3.42 -1.75 -8.17
CA VAL A 107 -2.17 -1.98 -7.41
C VAL A 107 -1.58 -3.32 -7.84
N LYS A 108 -0.30 -3.41 -8.20
CA LYS A 108 0.29 -4.66 -8.69
C LYS A 108 0.13 -5.79 -7.68
N LYS A 109 -0.25 -6.96 -8.19
CA LYS A 109 -0.62 -8.15 -7.40
C LYS A 109 0.53 -8.75 -6.59
N ASP A 110 1.75 -8.61 -7.09
CA ASP A 110 3.02 -9.02 -6.50
C ASP A 110 3.56 -8.02 -5.47
N THR A 111 2.83 -6.94 -5.17
CA THR A 111 3.19 -6.01 -4.09
C THR A 111 3.22 -6.76 -2.76
N PHE A 112 4.32 -6.59 -2.02
CA PHE A 112 4.48 -7.21 -0.71
C PHE A 112 3.71 -6.46 0.37
N VAL A 113 3.22 -7.21 1.36
CA VAL A 113 2.72 -6.67 2.62
C VAL A 113 3.69 -7.01 3.72
N GLU A 114 4.28 -5.99 4.35
CA GLU A 114 5.37 -6.14 5.32
C GLU A 114 5.01 -5.58 6.69
N ILE A 115 5.62 -6.17 7.72
CA ILE A 115 5.63 -5.60 9.07
C ILE A 115 6.87 -4.70 9.20
N ARG A 116 6.65 -3.47 9.66
CA ARG A 116 7.71 -2.57 10.13
C ARG A 116 7.60 -2.39 11.64
N PHE A 117 8.76 -2.29 12.28
CA PHE A 117 8.88 -2.26 13.74
C PHE A 117 9.18 -0.86 14.25
N SER A 118 8.55 -0.48 15.35
CA SER A 118 8.85 0.79 16.03
C SER A 118 9.90 0.63 17.13
N LYS A 119 10.11 -0.60 17.63
CA LYS A 119 11.16 -0.90 18.62
C LYS A 119 12.19 -1.86 18.04
N GLN A 120 13.42 -1.74 18.52
CA GLN A 120 14.55 -2.55 18.08
C GLN A 120 14.76 -3.73 19.04
N ASN A 121 13.90 -4.77 18.93
CA ASN A 121 14.14 -6.06 19.59
C ASN A 121 14.48 -7.12 18.51
N LEU A 122 15.76 -7.17 18.14
CA LEU A 122 16.22 -8.01 17.03
C LEU A 122 16.01 -9.51 17.30
N GLU A 123 16.09 -9.95 18.56
CA GLU A 123 15.88 -11.37 18.90
C GLU A 123 14.47 -11.81 18.56
N GLN A 124 13.45 -11.05 18.97
CA GLN A 124 12.06 -11.35 18.62
C GLN A 124 11.79 -11.22 17.12
N ILE A 125 12.43 -10.29 16.42
CA ILE A 125 12.32 -10.19 14.95
C ILE A 125 12.88 -11.46 14.29
N PHE A 126 14.02 -11.96 14.73
CA PHE A 126 14.62 -13.17 14.18
C PHE A 126 13.85 -14.45 14.56
N GLU A 127 13.21 -14.49 15.72
CA GLU A 127 12.26 -15.56 16.05
C GLU A 127 11.02 -15.52 15.15
N MET A 128 10.51 -14.31 14.87
CA MET A 128 9.35 -14.10 14.00
C MET A 128 9.58 -14.55 12.55
N GLN A 129 10.83 -14.53 12.05
CA GLN A 129 11.15 -15.03 10.71
C GLN A 129 10.66 -16.47 10.47
N LYS A 130 10.61 -17.29 11.54
CA LYS A 130 10.20 -18.70 11.49
C LYS A 130 8.73 -18.92 11.88
N ASP A 131 7.98 -17.84 12.12
CA ASP A 131 6.58 -17.95 12.53
C ASP A 131 5.72 -18.47 11.36
N PRO A 132 4.86 -19.47 11.55
CA PRO A 132 4.02 -20.01 10.48
C PRO A 132 3.00 -19.01 9.92
N LEU A 133 2.75 -17.89 10.61
CA LEU A 133 1.89 -16.80 10.13
C LEU A 133 2.62 -15.79 9.23
N VAL A 134 3.95 -15.84 9.15
CA VAL A 134 4.71 -15.03 8.18
C VAL A 134 4.99 -15.85 6.92
N SER A 135 5.12 -15.17 5.78
CA SER A 135 5.50 -15.83 4.54
C SER A 135 6.94 -16.31 4.62
N GLN A 136 7.13 -17.63 4.73
CA GLN A 136 8.45 -18.27 4.76
C GLN A 136 9.19 -18.16 3.42
N GLU A 137 8.44 -18.03 2.32
CA GLU A 137 8.99 -17.84 0.97
C GLU A 137 9.59 -16.44 0.81
N HIS A 138 8.88 -15.40 1.27
CA HIS A 138 9.26 -14.00 1.03
C HIS A 138 10.06 -13.38 2.18
N THR A 139 10.04 -13.99 3.37
CA THR A 139 10.80 -13.53 4.53
C THR A 139 12.20 -14.14 4.54
N PRO A 140 13.28 -13.36 4.45
CA PRO A 140 14.64 -13.89 4.50
C PRO A 140 14.92 -14.63 5.81
N GLN A 141 15.37 -15.88 5.71
CA GLN A 141 15.68 -16.74 6.87
C GLN A 141 17.11 -16.52 7.38
N SER A 142 17.50 -15.26 7.55
CA SER A 142 18.85 -14.90 8.00
C SER A 142 18.83 -13.70 8.95
N ARG A 143 19.83 -13.65 9.83
CA ARG A 143 20.05 -12.51 10.73
C ARG A 143 20.61 -11.26 10.04
N ALA A 144 20.90 -11.34 8.73
CA ALA A 144 21.36 -10.21 7.93
C ALA A 144 20.22 -9.29 7.46
N SER A 145 18.96 -9.70 7.67
CA SER A 145 17.78 -8.92 7.29
C SER A 145 16.76 -8.92 8.43
N ILE A 146 16.09 -7.79 8.62
CA ILE A 146 14.97 -7.64 9.55
C ILE A 146 13.61 -7.61 8.83
N ARG A 147 13.62 -7.89 7.53
CA ARG A 147 12.43 -7.85 6.68
C ARG A 147 11.50 -9.00 7.07
N ILE A 148 10.25 -8.69 7.44
CA ILE A 148 9.19 -9.66 7.72
C ILE A 148 8.03 -9.41 6.77
N VAL A 149 7.75 -10.40 5.91
CA VAL A 149 6.72 -10.33 4.86
C VAL A 149 5.57 -11.25 5.25
N LEU A 150 4.33 -10.76 5.16
CA LEU A 150 3.14 -11.59 5.37
C LEU A 150 2.71 -12.33 4.10
N GLY A 151 3.05 -11.78 2.94
CA GLY A 151 2.77 -12.34 1.62
C GLY A 151 2.69 -11.23 0.57
N THR A 152 2.43 -11.61 -0.67
CA THR A 152 1.98 -10.68 -1.71
C THR A 152 0.49 -10.37 -1.56
N LEU A 153 0.02 -9.28 -2.17
CA LEU A 153 -1.41 -8.96 -2.19
C LEU A 153 -2.25 -10.09 -2.78
N GLU A 154 -1.79 -10.74 -3.85
CA GLU A 154 -2.50 -11.87 -4.47
C GLU A 154 -2.56 -13.07 -3.53
N GLU A 155 -1.47 -13.48 -2.89
CA GLU A 155 -1.47 -14.58 -1.91
C GLU A 155 -2.46 -14.31 -0.78
N LEU A 156 -2.40 -13.11 -0.20
CA LEU A 156 -3.29 -12.72 0.89
C LEU A 156 -4.76 -12.69 0.47
N TYR A 157 -5.05 -12.31 -0.77
CA TYR A 157 -6.40 -12.38 -1.33
C TYR A 157 -6.86 -13.84 -1.47
N GLN A 158 -6.07 -14.70 -2.11
CA GLN A 158 -6.40 -16.12 -2.34
C GLN A 158 -6.58 -16.89 -1.03
N ASP A 159 -5.72 -16.64 -0.04
CA ASP A 159 -5.82 -17.29 1.26
C ASP A 159 -7.04 -16.82 2.06
N SER A 160 -7.53 -15.60 1.83
CA SER A 160 -8.74 -15.12 2.50
C SER A 160 -10.00 -15.87 2.03
N GLU A 161 -10.02 -16.34 0.78
CA GLU A 161 -11.13 -17.12 0.21
C GLU A 161 -11.21 -18.53 0.81
N LYS A 162 -10.14 -19.04 1.46
CA LYS A 162 -10.17 -20.32 2.17
C LYS A 162 -11.00 -20.28 3.47
N TYR A 163 -11.39 -19.09 3.91
CA TYR A 163 -12.12 -18.85 5.16
C TYR A 163 -13.48 -18.15 4.96
N VAL A 164 -13.96 -18.08 3.72
CA VAL A 164 -15.31 -17.62 3.33
C VAL A 164 -16.12 -18.82 2.89
#